data_AF-A0A6A6UIX4-F1
#
_entry.id   AF-A0A6A6UIX4-F1
#
_cell.length_a   1.000
_cell.length_b   1.000
_cell.length_c   1.000
_cell.angle_alpha   90.00
_cell.angle_beta   90.00
_cell.angle_gamma   90.00
#
_symmetry.space_group_name_H-M   'P 1'
#
loop_
_entity.id
_entity.type
_entity.pdbx_description
1 polymer ?
#
loop_
_entity_poly.entity_id
_entity_poly.type
_entity_poly.pdbx_seq_one_letter_code
_entity_poly.pdbx_strand_id
1 'polypeptide(L)'
;MTAAQVPEVLTKGQEAPKYPTEIAIDPAFPKIHTRDLRKFFAEGSEVQVALPRSASEKHEAHKVTVAENLPLRFVQHYAPHFPGTLSQSTLTLPSDYVNQYAIENILDWFTQIVNAPGRDLPKLIVPAGSDFLTLFYYCQAFEMLGMRRFSISFEKLLRRYVNKHALQIHELGEVLNGLGYTHPLNQHILAATTRVMTSEKTPVDAKWNRVKFFDQEHPTLLRGVIRDIRRVEKERKRAIREGADKP
;
A
#
# COMPACT_ATOMS: atom_id res chain seq x y z
N MET A 1 4.56 11.23 25.81
CA MET A 1 5.29 11.50 24.56
C MET A 1 6.49 10.56 24.52
N THR A 2 6.36 9.44 23.82
CA THR A 2 7.44 8.45 23.68
C THR A 2 8.49 8.99 22.72
N ALA A 3 9.77 8.91 23.10
CA ALA A 3 10.88 9.32 22.25
C ALA A 3 10.79 8.57 20.90
N ALA A 4 10.83 9.32 19.80
CA ALA A 4 10.87 8.74 18.45
C ALA A 4 12.09 7.81 18.36
N GLN A 5 11.86 6.50 18.28
CA GLN A 5 12.92 5.52 18.10
C GLN A 5 13.59 5.80 16.76
N VAL A 6 14.87 6.17 16.80
CA VAL A 6 15.65 6.46 15.60
C VAL A 6 15.90 5.15 14.82
N PRO A 7 15.65 5.10 13.51
CA PRO A 7 15.86 3.89 12.71
C PRO A 7 17.31 3.40 12.75
N GLU A 8 17.51 2.10 12.94
CA GLU A 8 18.82 1.44 13.00
C GLU A 8 19.45 1.46 11.58
N VAL A 9 20.56 2.18 11.38
CA VAL A 9 21.17 2.34 10.05
C VAL A 9 21.96 1.08 9.66
N LEU A 10 21.72 0.52 8.47
CA LEU A 10 22.39 -0.70 7.98
C LEU A 10 23.86 -0.49 7.61
N THR A 11 24.30 0.77 7.51
CA THR A 11 25.67 1.18 7.20
C THR A 11 26.07 2.38 8.07
N LYS A 12 27.02 2.19 9.00
CA LYS A 12 27.71 3.32 9.66
C LYS A 12 28.38 4.19 8.60
N GLY A 13 28.02 5.47 8.53
CA GLY A 13 28.75 6.49 7.76
C GLY A 13 28.05 7.11 6.56
N GLN A 14 26.79 6.75 6.24
CA GLN A 14 25.99 7.54 5.30
C GLN A 14 24.94 8.35 6.05
N GLU A 15 24.88 9.66 5.80
CA GLU A 15 23.79 10.52 6.28
C GLU A 15 22.43 9.90 5.91
N ALA A 16 21.47 9.99 6.83
CA ALA A 16 20.10 9.62 6.53
C ALA A 16 19.67 10.35 5.25
N PRO A 17 19.07 9.66 4.27
CA PRO A 17 18.53 10.32 3.10
C PRO A 17 17.57 11.42 3.60
N LYS A 18 17.89 12.66 3.26
CA LYS A 18 16.95 13.77 3.38
C LYS A 18 15.84 13.46 2.38
N TYR A 19 14.77 12.82 2.85
CA TYR A 19 13.57 12.72 2.05
C TYR A 19 13.04 14.14 1.85
N PRO A 20 12.62 14.49 0.63
CA PRO A 20 12.03 15.80 0.40
C PRO A 20 10.89 16.02 1.39
N THR A 21 10.82 17.23 1.91
CA THR A 21 9.86 17.65 2.93
C THR A 21 8.42 17.46 2.46
N GLU A 22 8.15 17.27 1.18
CA GLU A 22 6.84 16.87 0.67
C GLU A 22 7.06 15.95 -0.52
N ILE A 23 6.22 14.92 -0.67
CA ILE A 23 6.17 14.12 -1.89
C ILE A 23 4.93 14.57 -2.64
N ALA A 24 5.15 15.37 -3.68
CA ALA A 24 4.11 15.77 -4.61
C ALA A 24 4.00 14.71 -5.73
N ILE A 25 2.81 14.15 -5.90
CA ILE A 25 2.52 13.18 -6.95
C ILE A 25 1.65 13.84 -8.00
N ASP A 26 2.19 13.88 -9.21
CA ASP A 26 1.46 14.39 -10.36
C ASP A 26 0.35 13.41 -10.76
N PRO A 27 -0.85 13.90 -11.07
CA PRO A 27 -1.91 13.13 -11.70
C PRO A 27 -1.51 12.82 -13.15
N ALA A 28 -0.58 11.88 -13.31
CA ALA A 28 -0.03 11.50 -14.60
C ALA A 28 -0.97 10.50 -15.29
N PHE A 29 -2.20 10.91 -15.63
CA PHE A 29 -3.13 10.04 -16.35
C PHE A 29 -2.65 9.85 -17.81
N PRO A 30 -2.47 8.60 -18.30
CA PRO A 30 -2.02 8.39 -19.66
C PRO A 30 -3.12 8.73 -20.68
N LYS A 31 -2.75 9.47 -21.73
CA LYS A 31 -3.47 9.55 -23.02
C LYS A 31 -4.82 10.28 -23.08
N ILE A 32 -5.22 11.04 -22.08
CA ILE A 32 -6.50 11.78 -22.13
C ILE A 32 -6.21 13.27 -21.97
N HIS A 33 -6.63 14.07 -22.96
CA HIS A 33 -6.58 15.53 -22.82
C HIS A 33 -7.42 15.92 -21.61
N THR A 34 -6.95 16.85 -20.78
CA THR A 34 -7.60 17.28 -19.53
C THR A 34 -9.09 17.64 -19.69
N ARG A 35 -9.53 17.99 -20.91
CA ARG A 35 -10.94 18.23 -21.28
C ARG A 35 -11.81 16.96 -21.30
N ASP A 36 -11.29 15.84 -21.77
CA ASP A 36 -12.04 14.58 -21.91
C ASP A 36 -12.29 13.94 -20.54
N LEU A 37 -11.31 14.06 -19.63
CA LEU A 37 -11.44 13.74 -18.20
C LEU A 37 -12.73 14.35 -17.62
N ARG A 38 -12.90 15.67 -17.75
CA ARG A 38 -14.05 16.43 -17.25
C ARG A 38 -15.39 15.98 -17.82
N LYS A 39 -15.42 15.62 -19.11
CA LYS A 39 -16.63 15.14 -19.76
C LYS A 39 -17.08 13.78 -19.20
N PHE A 40 -16.14 12.85 -18.99
CA PHE A 40 -16.46 11.57 -18.36
C PHE A 40 -16.94 11.74 -16.91
N PHE A 41 -16.42 12.74 -16.20
CA PHE A 41 -16.82 13.05 -14.83
C PHE A 41 -18.21 13.65 -14.71
N ALA A 42 -18.53 14.67 -15.51
CA ALA A 42 -19.81 15.40 -15.44
C ALA A 42 -21.02 14.56 -15.90
N GLU A 43 -20.79 13.49 -16.67
CA GLU A 43 -21.85 12.63 -17.22
C GLU A 43 -22.09 11.34 -16.40
N GLY A 44 -21.35 11.13 -15.30
CA GLY A 44 -21.45 9.92 -14.48
C GLY A 44 -22.35 10.08 -13.25
N SER A 45 -22.99 9.00 -12.80
CA SER A 45 -23.63 8.97 -11.48
C SER A 45 -22.58 9.10 -10.38
N GLU A 46 -22.88 9.90 -9.37
CA GLU A 46 -22.07 10.06 -8.18
C GLU A 46 -22.34 8.93 -7.19
N VAL A 47 -21.28 8.42 -6.55
CA VAL A 47 -21.38 7.37 -5.54
C VAL A 47 -20.67 7.76 -4.25
N GLN A 48 -21.19 7.28 -3.13
CA GLN A 48 -20.51 7.29 -1.84
C GLN A 48 -19.55 6.10 -1.79
N VAL A 49 -18.32 6.32 -1.31
CA VAL A 49 -17.39 5.21 -1.04
C VAL A 49 -17.41 4.92 0.44
N ALA A 50 -17.60 3.65 0.80
CA ALA A 50 -17.65 3.20 2.17
C ALA A 50 -16.58 2.15 2.46
N LEU A 51 -15.90 2.28 3.61
CA LEU A 51 -15.09 1.25 4.22
C LEU A 51 -15.91 0.49 5.27
N PRO A 52 -15.88 -0.85 5.30
CA PRO A 52 -16.40 -1.60 6.44
C PRO A 52 -15.47 -1.37 7.64
N ARG A 53 -16.03 -1.02 8.81
CA ARG A 53 -15.23 -0.99 10.05
C ARG A 53 -14.70 -2.40 10.34
N SER A 54 -13.44 -2.49 10.77
CA SER A 54 -12.86 -3.75 11.22
C SER A 54 -13.71 -4.34 12.36
N ALA A 55 -13.94 -5.65 12.31
CA ALA A 55 -14.81 -6.39 13.22
C ALA A 55 -14.20 -6.59 14.62
N SER A 56 -13.65 -5.53 15.24
CA SER A 56 -13.06 -5.62 16.59
C SER A 56 -14.08 -5.37 17.71
N GLU A 57 -15.30 -4.94 17.42
CA GLU A 57 -16.33 -4.70 18.42
C GLU A 57 -17.65 -5.34 18.00
N LYS A 58 -18.32 -6.00 18.95
CA LYS A 58 -19.53 -6.84 18.80
C LYS A 58 -20.80 -6.06 18.38
N HIS A 59 -20.67 -5.01 17.60
CA HIS A 59 -21.78 -4.22 17.09
C HIS A 59 -21.83 -4.33 15.57
N GLU A 60 -23.04 -4.27 15.01
CA GLU A 60 -23.31 -4.40 13.58
C GLU A 60 -22.31 -3.63 12.72
N ALA A 61 -21.92 -4.20 11.58
CA ALA A 61 -20.93 -3.65 10.68
C ALA A 61 -21.33 -2.24 10.18
N HIS A 62 -21.02 -1.21 10.97
CA HIS A 62 -21.22 0.17 10.59
C HIS A 62 -20.21 0.51 9.49
N LYS A 63 -20.73 0.84 8.31
CA LYS A 63 -19.94 1.36 7.20
C LYS A 63 -19.52 2.79 7.50
N VAL A 64 -18.25 3.13 7.29
CA VAL A 64 -17.75 4.51 7.36
C VAL A 64 -17.65 5.04 5.95
N THR A 65 -18.37 6.12 5.65
CA THR A 65 -18.23 6.82 4.37
C THR A 65 -16.91 7.58 4.35
N VAL A 66 -16.06 7.29 3.36
CA VAL A 66 -14.71 7.86 3.20
C VAL A 66 -14.59 8.81 2.01
N ALA A 67 -15.58 8.81 1.12
CA ALA A 67 -15.71 9.81 0.07
C ALA A 67 -17.19 10.00 -0.28
N GLU A 68 -17.59 11.26 -0.40
CA GLU A 68 -18.91 11.64 -0.92
C GLU A 68 -18.75 12.10 -2.37
N ASN A 69 -19.74 11.78 -3.20
CA ASN A 69 -19.86 12.26 -4.57
C ASN A 69 -18.70 11.88 -5.51
N LEU A 70 -18.15 10.67 -5.37
CA LEU A 70 -17.12 10.18 -6.30
C LEU A 70 -17.77 9.82 -7.65
N PRO A 71 -17.33 10.36 -8.80
CA PRO A 71 -17.95 10.04 -10.08
C PRO A 71 -17.67 8.59 -10.48
N LEU A 72 -18.70 7.75 -10.64
CA LEU A 72 -18.51 6.33 -10.92
C LEU A 72 -17.77 6.05 -12.23
N ARG A 73 -18.01 6.85 -13.27
CA ARG A 73 -17.33 6.73 -14.57
C ARG A 73 -15.82 6.94 -14.46
N PHE A 74 -15.37 7.78 -13.53
CA PHE A 74 -13.94 7.92 -13.24
C PHE A 74 -13.32 6.62 -12.78
N VAL A 75 -13.94 6.04 -11.76
CA VAL A 75 -13.48 4.82 -11.12
C VAL A 75 -13.39 3.71 -12.16
N GLN A 76 -14.46 3.51 -12.93
CA GLN A 76 -14.52 2.51 -13.99
C GLN A 76 -13.47 2.70 -15.08
N HIS A 77 -13.12 3.94 -15.41
CA HIS A 77 -12.16 4.23 -16.48
C HIS A 77 -10.70 4.12 -16.02
N TYR A 78 -10.35 4.73 -14.90
CA TYR A 78 -8.96 4.86 -14.44
C TYR A 78 -8.54 3.81 -13.42
N ALA A 79 -9.51 3.21 -12.74
CA ALA A 79 -9.33 2.03 -11.90
C ALA A 79 -10.37 0.96 -12.32
N PRO A 80 -10.26 0.40 -13.53
CA PRO A 80 -11.21 -0.64 -13.99
C PRO A 80 -11.25 -1.87 -13.08
N HIS A 81 -10.22 -2.05 -12.24
CA HIS A 81 -10.10 -3.11 -11.24
C HIS A 81 -10.27 -2.59 -9.81
N PHE A 82 -10.92 -1.43 -9.63
CA PHE A 82 -11.20 -0.88 -8.31
C PHE A 82 -11.99 -1.92 -7.49
N PRO A 83 -11.47 -2.37 -6.34
CA PRO A 83 -12.12 -3.43 -5.60
C PRO A 83 -13.31 -2.85 -4.85
N GLY A 84 -14.51 -3.30 -5.17
CA GLY A 84 -15.68 -2.89 -4.41
C GLY A 84 -16.96 -3.45 -4.97
N THR A 85 -17.97 -3.54 -4.10
CA THR A 85 -19.32 -3.92 -4.51
C THR A 85 -20.16 -2.65 -4.58
N LEU A 86 -20.68 -2.36 -5.77
CA LEU A 86 -21.62 -1.26 -5.97
C LEU A 86 -23.03 -1.74 -5.62
N SER A 87 -23.68 -1.06 -4.69
CA SER A 87 -25.09 -1.25 -4.36
C SER A 87 -25.77 0.10 -4.34
N GLN A 88 -26.77 0.30 -5.20
CA GLN A 88 -27.45 1.59 -5.39
C GLN A 88 -26.43 2.71 -5.68
N SER A 89 -26.22 3.63 -4.74
CA SER A 89 -25.28 4.75 -4.82
C SER A 89 -24.06 4.59 -3.90
N THR A 90 -23.83 3.41 -3.33
CA THR A 90 -22.70 3.15 -2.42
C THR A 90 -21.75 2.10 -2.99
N LEU A 91 -20.48 2.48 -3.16
CA LEU A 91 -19.36 1.59 -3.47
C LEU A 91 -18.70 1.16 -2.16
N THR A 92 -18.89 -0.10 -1.76
CA THR A 92 -18.28 -0.63 -0.53
C THR A 92 -16.96 -1.32 -0.87
N LEU A 93 -15.86 -0.82 -0.32
CA LEU A 93 -14.52 -1.43 -0.43
C LEU A 93 -14.44 -2.73 0.41
N PRO A 94 -13.58 -3.70 0.06
CA PRO A 94 -13.38 -4.89 0.88
C PRO A 94 -12.79 -4.54 2.25
N SER A 95 -13.02 -5.39 3.25
CA SER A 95 -12.57 -5.18 4.64
C SER A 95 -11.09 -5.44 4.88
N ASP A 96 -10.27 -5.28 3.84
CA ASP A 96 -8.85 -5.50 3.95
C ASP A 96 -8.25 -4.42 4.87
N TYR A 97 -7.32 -4.83 5.72
CA TYR A 97 -6.63 -3.96 6.68
C TYR A 97 -5.79 -2.94 5.91
N VAL A 98 -6.40 -1.81 5.55
CA VAL A 98 -5.74 -0.68 4.89
C VAL A 98 -5.95 0.56 5.72
N ASN A 99 -4.92 1.41 5.74
CA ASN A 99 -4.98 2.67 6.45
C ASN A 99 -6.07 3.58 5.85
N GLN A 100 -7.14 3.80 6.62
CA GLN A 100 -8.29 4.61 6.23
C GLN A 100 -7.88 6.01 5.76
N TYR A 101 -6.94 6.66 6.45
CA TYR A 101 -6.49 8.01 6.12
C TYR A 101 -5.84 8.08 4.73
N ALA A 102 -5.03 7.09 4.36
CA ALA A 102 -4.41 7.05 3.03
C ALA A 102 -5.46 6.89 1.92
N ILE A 103 -6.49 6.06 2.15
CA ILE A 103 -7.60 5.89 1.20
C ILE A 103 -8.40 7.19 1.08
N GLU A 104 -8.83 7.77 2.19
CA GLU A 104 -9.57 9.03 2.22
C GLU A 104 -8.83 10.14 1.48
N ASN A 105 -7.53 10.29 1.76
CA ASN A 105 -6.69 11.31 1.12
C ASN A 105 -6.58 11.11 -0.40
N ILE A 106 -6.40 9.86 -0.86
CA ILE A 106 -6.36 9.53 -2.29
C ILE A 106 -7.71 9.78 -2.97
N LEU A 107 -8.82 9.38 -2.34
CA LEU A 107 -10.16 9.56 -2.90
C LEU A 107 -10.57 11.03 -2.94
N ASP A 108 -10.28 11.80 -1.89
CA ASP A 108 -10.48 13.24 -1.87
C ASP A 108 -9.67 13.93 -2.97
N TRP A 109 -8.39 13.55 -3.15
CA TRP A 109 -7.58 14.05 -4.25
C TRP A 109 -8.20 13.76 -5.63
N PHE A 110 -8.82 12.60 -5.83
CA PHE A 110 -9.55 12.34 -7.07
C PHE A 110 -10.77 13.22 -7.24
N THR A 111 -11.53 13.46 -6.18
CA THR A 111 -12.64 14.43 -6.18
C THR A 111 -12.14 15.85 -6.50
N GLN A 112 -10.98 16.25 -6.00
CA GLN A 112 -10.37 17.54 -6.35
C GLN A 112 -9.96 17.60 -7.83
N ILE A 113 -9.38 16.54 -8.38
CA ILE A 113 -9.04 16.44 -9.82
C ILE A 113 -10.28 16.60 -10.69
N VAL A 114 -11.38 15.97 -10.29
CA VAL A 114 -12.69 16.05 -10.97
C VAL A 114 -13.17 17.50 -11.02
N ASN A 115 -13.12 18.19 -9.88
CA ASN A 115 -13.73 19.50 -9.67
C ASN A 115 -12.82 20.68 -10.02
N ALA A 116 -11.56 20.45 -10.40
CA ALA A 116 -10.60 21.52 -10.67
C ALA A 116 -11.00 22.36 -11.92
N PRO A 117 -11.16 23.69 -11.79
CA PRO A 117 -11.65 24.53 -12.89
C PRO A 117 -10.60 24.78 -14.01
N GLY A 118 -9.30 24.59 -13.73
CA GLY A 118 -8.18 25.01 -14.62
C GLY A 118 -7.34 23.89 -15.24
N ARG A 119 -6.41 24.24 -16.14
CA ARG A 119 -5.55 23.25 -16.85
C ARG A 119 -4.63 22.47 -15.91
N ASP A 120 -4.30 23.05 -14.76
CA ASP A 120 -3.44 22.46 -13.76
C ASP A 120 -4.26 21.57 -12.83
N LEU A 121 -4.04 20.26 -12.94
CA LEU A 121 -4.66 19.30 -12.04
C LEU A 121 -3.95 19.35 -10.67
N PRO A 122 -4.69 19.24 -9.55
CA PRO A 122 -4.10 19.25 -8.23
C PRO A 122 -3.16 18.04 -8.06
N LYS A 123 -2.04 18.25 -7.38
CA LYS A 123 -1.10 17.18 -7.03
C LYS A 123 -1.50 16.57 -5.70
N LEU A 124 -1.29 15.27 -5.53
CA LEU A 124 -1.41 14.66 -4.22
C LEU A 124 -0.19 15.09 -3.40
N ILE A 125 -0.43 15.74 -2.27
CA ILE A 125 0.64 16.14 -1.36
C ILE A 125 0.63 15.17 -0.18
N VAL A 126 1.66 14.33 -0.10
CA VAL A 126 1.86 13.47 1.07
C VAL A 126 2.66 14.26 2.11
N PRO A 127 2.16 14.40 3.36
CA PRO A 127 2.73 15.30 4.35
C PRO A 127 4.18 14.95 4.74
N ALA A 128 4.90 16.01 5.12
CA ALA A 128 6.33 16.05 5.41
C ALA A 128 6.83 15.08 6.48
N GLY A 129 8.03 14.51 6.24
CA GLY A 129 8.67 13.63 7.21
C GLY A 129 8.01 12.26 7.32
N SER A 130 7.29 11.84 6.26
CA SER A 130 6.60 10.56 6.18
C SER A 130 7.54 9.45 6.62
N ASP A 131 7.24 8.85 7.76
CA ASP A 131 7.91 7.63 8.20
C ASP A 131 7.69 6.53 7.15
N PHE A 132 8.47 5.46 7.26
CA PHE A 132 8.38 4.35 6.33
C PHE A 132 6.94 3.82 6.21
N LEU A 133 6.19 3.79 7.31
CA LEU A 133 4.81 3.33 7.36
C LEU A 133 3.86 4.21 6.58
N THR A 134 3.98 5.52 6.66
CA THR A 134 3.15 6.45 5.88
C THR A 134 3.32 6.16 4.39
N LEU A 135 4.56 6.05 3.91
CA LEU A 135 4.84 5.72 2.51
C LEU A 135 4.30 4.33 2.13
N PHE A 136 4.41 3.36 3.05
CA PHE A 136 3.89 2.02 2.88
C PHE A 136 2.36 2.00 2.76
N TYR A 137 1.65 2.76 3.60
CA TYR A 137 0.19 2.85 3.58
C TYR A 137 -0.33 3.48 2.28
N TYR A 138 0.32 4.51 1.75
CA TYR A 138 -0.03 5.02 0.42
C TYR A 138 0.25 3.98 -0.68
N CYS A 139 1.39 3.27 -0.60
CA CYS A 139 1.69 2.18 -1.54
C CYS A 139 0.60 1.10 -1.51
N GLN A 140 0.21 0.66 -0.32
CA GLN A 140 -0.83 -0.33 -0.08
C GLN A 140 -2.20 0.15 -0.58
N ALA A 141 -2.57 1.39 -0.28
CA ALA A 141 -3.83 1.97 -0.73
C ALA A 141 -3.88 2.05 -2.27
N PHE A 142 -2.81 2.47 -2.94
CA PHE A 142 -2.79 2.48 -4.41
C PHE A 142 -2.82 1.08 -5.03
N GLU A 143 -2.16 0.08 -4.43
CA GLU A 143 -2.28 -1.32 -4.87
C GLU A 143 -3.71 -1.83 -4.68
N MET A 144 -4.32 -1.56 -3.52
CA MET A 144 -5.72 -1.92 -3.24
C MET A 144 -6.65 -1.32 -4.28
N LEU A 145 -6.57 -0.02 -4.54
CA LEU A 145 -7.44 0.66 -5.52
C LEU A 145 -7.18 0.25 -6.98
N GLY A 146 -6.28 -0.70 -7.24
CA GLY A 146 -5.96 -1.19 -8.59
C GLY A 146 -5.13 -0.21 -9.40
N MET A 147 -4.43 0.72 -8.75
CA MET A 147 -3.74 1.85 -9.36
C MET A 147 -2.22 1.70 -9.29
N ARG A 148 -1.73 0.56 -9.77
CA ARG A 148 -0.31 0.14 -9.71
C ARG A 148 0.69 1.19 -10.22
N ARG A 149 0.29 2.04 -11.16
CA ARG A 149 1.16 3.10 -11.66
C ARG A 149 1.62 4.06 -10.56
N PHE A 150 0.73 4.41 -9.63
CA PHE A 150 1.06 5.30 -8.53
C PHE A 150 1.81 4.56 -7.42
N SER A 151 1.41 3.32 -7.10
CA SER A 151 2.09 2.51 -6.07
C SER A 151 3.58 2.27 -6.37
N ILE A 152 3.96 2.10 -7.64
CA ILE A 152 5.36 1.92 -8.07
C ILE A 152 6.26 3.10 -7.63
N SER A 153 5.73 4.33 -7.62
CA SER A 153 6.49 5.50 -7.18
C SER A 153 6.84 5.40 -5.69
N PHE A 154 5.90 4.96 -4.86
CA PHE A 154 6.14 4.70 -3.44
C PHE A 154 7.04 3.49 -3.23
N GLU A 155 6.86 2.41 -4.00
CA GLU A 155 7.70 1.22 -3.92
C GLU A 155 9.18 1.56 -4.11
N LYS A 156 9.50 2.45 -5.07
CA LYS A 156 10.88 2.91 -5.28
C LYS A 156 11.44 3.66 -4.07
N LEU A 157 10.63 4.48 -3.40
CA LEU A 157 11.05 5.21 -2.20
C LEU A 157 11.26 4.25 -1.02
N LEU A 158 10.33 3.32 -0.80
CA LEU A 158 10.41 2.30 0.24
C LEU A 158 11.62 1.39 0.06
N ARG A 159 11.91 0.95 -1.18
CA ARG A 159 13.13 0.18 -1.50
C ARG A 159 14.41 0.94 -1.18
N ARG A 160 14.46 2.24 -1.50
CA ARG A 160 15.61 3.10 -1.15
C ARG A 160 15.78 3.21 0.36
N TYR A 161 14.67 3.29 1.10
CA TYR A 161 14.68 3.31 2.56
C TYR A 161 15.29 2.03 3.14
N VAL A 162 14.74 0.87 2.81
CA VAL A 162 15.18 -0.41 3.42
C VAL A 162 16.54 -0.91 2.96
N ASN A 163 17.05 -0.38 1.86
CA ASN A 163 18.44 -0.60 1.47
C ASN A 163 19.44 0.15 2.38
N LYS A 164 18.98 1.17 3.10
CA LYS A 164 19.82 2.02 3.97
C LYS A 164 19.51 1.82 5.46
N HIS A 165 18.26 1.55 5.81
CA HIS A 165 17.78 1.44 7.18
C HIS A 165 17.18 0.06 7.45
N ALA A 166 17.44 -0.45 8.65
CA ALA A 166 16.75 -1.61 9.18
C ALA A 166 15.36 -1.13 9.60
N LEU A 167 14.34 -1.84 9.15
CA LEU A 167 12.99 -1.62 9.66
C LEU A 167 12.93 -1.96 11.14
N GLN A 168 12.12 -1.18 11.85
CA GLN A 168 11.69 -1.46 13.20
C GLN A 168 10.69 -2.62 13.19
N ILE A 169 10.54 -3.25 14.35
CA ILE A 169 9.72 -4.47 14.48
C ILE A 169 8.25 -4.21 14.12
N HIS A 170 7.70 -3.09 14.59
CA HIS A 170 6.32 -2.74 14.27
C HIS A 170 6.14 -2.44 12.77
N GLU A 171 7.14 -1.82 12.11
CA GLU A 171 7.12 -1.58 10.66
C GLU A 171 7.12 -2.90 9.86
N LEU A 172 7.90 -3.89 10.31
CA LEU A 172 7.90 -5.22 9.71
C LEU A 172 6.54 -5.92 9.86
N GLY A 173 5.89 -5.75 11.00
CA GLY A 173 4.55 -6.29 11.25
C GLY A 173 3.51 -5.75 10.28
N GLU A 174 3.46 -4.43 10.10
CA GLU A 174 2.55 -3.77 9.17
C GLU A 174 2.78 -4.21 7.72
N VAL A 175 4.05 -4.29 7.28
CA VAL A 175 4.40 -4.71 5.92
C VAL A 175 3.90 -6.12 5.60
N LEU A 176 4.10 -7.05 6.53
CA LEU A 176 3.79 -8.46 6.33
C LEU A 176 2.29 -8.77 6.47
N ASN A 177 1.54 -7.91 7.16
CA ASN A 177 0.08 -7.95 7.18
C ASN A 177 -0.54 -7.26 5.96
N GLY A 178 0.10 -6.19 5.47
CA GLY A 178 -0.54 -5.27 4.52
C GLY A 178 -0.46 -5.67 3.06
N LEU A 179 0.65 -6.29 2.63
CA LEU A 179 0.83 -6.76 1.24
C LEU A 179 1.03 -8.28 1.21
N GLY A 180 0.56 -8.93 0.16
CA GLY A 180 0.76 -10.37 -0.02
C GLY A 180 2.25 -10.74 -0.10
N TYR A 181 2.60 -11.97 0.31
CA TYR A 181 4.00 -12.41 0.32
C TYR A 181 4.68 -12.24 -1.05
N THR A 182 3.98 -12.56 -2.14
CA THR A 182 4.50 -12.47 -3.51
C THR A 182 4.72 -11.04 -4.00
N HIS A 183 4.30 -10.03 -3.23
CA HIS A 183 4.48 -8.64 -3.63
C HIS A 183 5.98 -8.29 -3.71
N PRO A 184 6.46 -7.64 -4.80
CA PRO A 184 7.88 -7.34 -4.98
C PRO A 184 8.51 -6.53 -3.84
N LEU A 185 7.75 -5.62 -3.22
CA LEU A 185 8.19 -4.87 -2.06
C LEU A 185 8.45 -5.78 -0.85
N ASN A 186 7.54 -6.71 -0.56
CA ASN A 186 7.68 -7.63 0.59
C ASN A 186 8.88 -8.55 0.41
N GLN A 187 9.10 -9.07 -0.80
CA GLN A 187 10.31 -9.83 -1.12
C GLN A 187 11.58 -9.02 -0.89
N HIS A 188 11.58 -7.74 -1.27
CA HIS A 188 12.72 -6.86 -1.08
C HIS A 188 12.97 -6.55 0.41
N ILE A 189 11.90 -6.35 1.18
CA ILE A 189 11.97 -6.11 2.62
C ILE A 189 12.48 -7.35 3.36
N LEU A 190 11.98 -8.54 3.02
CA LEU A 190 12.48 -9.80 3.58
C LEU A 190 13.98 -9.99 3.30
N ALA A 191 14.41 -9.76 2.06
CA ALA A 191 15.82 -9.82 1.69
C ALA A 191 16.68 -8.79 2.46
N ALA A 192 16.17 -7.57 2.65
CA ALA A 192 16.83 -6.55 3.46
C ALA A 192 16.94 -7.01 4.93
N THR A 193 15.86 -7.52 5.52
CA THR A 193 15.84 -8.06 6.89
C THR A 193 16.84 -9.21 7.05
N THR A 194 16.93 -10.13 6.09
CA THR A 194 17.93 -11.22 6.12
C THR A 194 19.35 -10.68 6.22
N ARG A 195 19.70 -9.62 5.47
CA ARG A 195 21.03 -9.00 5.55
C ARG A 195 21.35 -8.47 6.94
N VAL A 196 20.36 -7.92 7.64
CA VAL A 196 20.51 -7.47 9.04
C VAL A 196 20.82 -8.65 9.95
N MET A 197 20.12 -9.77 9.76
CA MET A 197 20.29 -10.96 10.57
C MET A 197 21.66 -11.62 10.35
N THR A 198 22.16 -11.65 9.12
CA THR A 198 23.45 -12.27 8.77
C THR A 198 24.65 -11.36 8.96
N SER A 199 24.44 -10.05 9.17
CA SER A 199 25.53 -9.08 9.35
C SER A 199 26.25 -9.29 10.68
N GLU A 200 27.57 -9.45 10.66
CA GLU A 200 28.41 -9.49 11.87
C GLU A 200 28.39 -8.16 12.65
N LYS A 201 28.02 -7.06 11.98
CA LYS A 201 27.98 -5.71 12.58
C LYS A 201 26.71 -5.43 13.37
N THR A 202 25.67 -6.25 13.22
CA THR A 202 24.40 -6.06 13.93
C THR A 202 24.49 -6.68 15.33
N PRO A 203 24.19 -5.92 16.40
CA PRO A 203 24.20 -6.46 17.76
C PRO A 203 23.30 -7.70 17.91
N VAL A 204 23.77 -8.68 18.69
CA VAL A 204 23.08 -9.97 18.90
C VAL A 204 21.66 -9.75 19.45
N ASP A 205 21.49 -8.83 20.40
CA ASP A 205 20.17 -8.52 21.01
C ASP A 205 19.18 -7.96 19.98
N ALA A 206 19.65 -7.10 19.06
CA ALA A 206 18.82 -6.54 18.00
C ALA A 206 18.36 -7.61 16.99
N LYS A 207 19.15 -8.67 16.79
CA LYS A 207 18.75 -9.84 16.00
C LYS A 207 17.72 -10.68 16.74
N TRP A 208 17.96 -10.95 18.03
CA TRP A 208 17.03 -11.74 18.85
C TRP A 208 15.66 -11.09 19.01
N ASN A 209 15.58 -9.76 19.13
CA ASN A 209 14.29 -9.06 19.16
C ASN A 209 13.45 -9.35 17.90
N ARG A 210 14.10 -9.41 16.73
CA ARG A 210 13.42 -9.74 15.46
C ARG A 210 12.99 -11.21 15.41
N VAL A 211 13.82 -12.13 15.90
CA VAL A 211 13.45 -13.56 16.03
C VAL A 211 12.25 -13.72 16.95
N LYS A 212 12.30 -13.10 18.14
CA LYS A 212 11.22 -13.16 19.13
C LYS A 212 9.90 -12.64 18.57
N PHE A 213 9.92 -11.54 17.84
CA PHE A 213 8.74 -11.00 17.19
C PHE A 213 8.06 -12.04 16.28
N PHE A 214 8.83 -12.72 15.42
CA PHE A 214 8.28 -13.68 14.47
C PHE A 214 7.87 -15.00 15.12
N ASP A 215 8.68 -15.53 16.03
CA ASP A 215 8.49 -16.87 16.59
C ASP A 215 7.49 -16.88 17.76
N GLN A 216 7.45 -15.81 18.56
CA GLN A 216 6.68 -15.78 19.80
C GLN A 216 5.48 -14.83 19.73
N GLU A 217 5.67 -13.62 19.21
CA GLU A 217 4.63 -12.57 19.25
C GLU A 217 3.66 -12.68 18.07
N HIS A 218 4.15 -12.99 16.87
CA HIS A 218 3.35 -13.08 15.65
C HIS A 218 3.59 -14.36 14.83
N PRO A 219 3.45 -15.55 15.42
CA PRO A 219 3.69 -16.83 14.73
C PRO A 219 2.70 -17.09 13.58
N THR A 220 1.60 -16.34 13.51
CA THR A 220 0.62 -16.41 12.42
C THR A 220 1.11 -15.74 11.14
N LEU A 221 1.98 -14.72 11.22
CA LEU A 221 2.58 -14.06 10.05
C LEU A 221 3.44 -15.03 9.26
N LEU A 222 4.35 -15.74 9.95
CA LEU A 222 5.17 -16.79 9.36
C LEU A 222 4.31 -17.91 8.75
N ARG A 223 3.23 -18.31 9.44
CA ARG A 223 2.29 -19.31 8.93
C ARG A 223 1.54 -18.85 7.68
N GLY A 224 1.15 -17.58 7.62
CA GLY A 224 0.53 -16.96 6.44
C GLY A 224 1.47 -16.97 5.24
N VAL A 225 2.71 -16.54 5.45
CA VAL A 225 3.78 -16.58 4.43
C VAL A 225 4.02 -18.00 3.92
N ILE A 226 4.15 -18.98 4.82
CA ILE A 226 4.33 -20.39 4.43
C ILE A 226 3.15 -20.91 3.61
N ARG A 227 1.92 -20.52 3.95
CA ARG A 227 0.72 -20.88 3.21
C ARG A 227 0.74 -20.31 1.80
N ASP A 228 1.09 -19.05 1.65
CA ASP A 228 1.18 -18.38 0.35
C ASP A 228 2.28 -18.98 -0.53
N ILE A 229 3.47 -19.26 0.03
CA ILE A 229 4.55 -19.95 -0.68
C ILE A 229 4.06 -21.30 -1.22
N ARG A 230 3.41 -22.10 -0.37
CA ARG A 230 2.87 -23.41 -0.77
C ARG A 230 1.80 -23.28 -1.86
N ARG A 231 0.97 -22.22 -1.82
CA ARG A 231 -0.02 -21.93 -2.86
C ARG A 231 0.66 -21.66 -4.21
N VAL A 232 1.64 -20.77 -4.22
CA VAL A 232 2.41 -20.38 -5.43
C VAL A 232 3.16 -21.58 -6.00
N GLU A 233 3.79 -22.40 -5.17
CA GLU A 233 4.47 -23.62 -5.62
C GLU A 233 3.48 -24.62 -6.24
N LYS A 234 2.29 -24.76 -5.67
CA LYS A 234 1.24 -25.64 -6.19
C LYS A 234 0.71 -25.14 -7.54
N GLU A 235 0.48 -23.83 -7.67
CA GLU A 235 0.07 -23.18 -8.91
C GLU A 235 1.14 -23.33 -10.00
N ARG A 236 2.41 -23.12 -9.66
CA ARG A 236 3.54 -23.32 -10.59
C ARG A 236 3.64 -24.78 -11.05
N LYS A 237 3.50 -25.74 -10.15
CA LYS A 237 3.48 -27.17 -10.49
C LYS A 237 2.31 -27.55 -11.39
N ARG A 238 1.14 -26.92 -11.22
CA ARG A 238 -0.02 -27.10 -12.11
C ARG A 238 0.23 -26.51 -13.49
N ALA A 239 0.71 -25.27 -13.56
CA ALA A 239 1.03 -24.62 -14.84
C ALA A 239 2.08 -25.38 -15.66
N ILE A 240 3.08 -25.99 -14.99
CA ILE A 240 4.07 -26.84 -15.67
C ILE A 240 3.43 -28.12 -16.22
N ARG A 241 2.49 -28.74 -15.50
CA ARG A 241 1.77 -29.94 -15.97
C ARG A 241 0.83 -29.60 -17.13
N GLU A 242 0.06 -28.52 -17.00
CA GLU A 242 -0.89 -28.07 -18.03
C GLU A 242 -0.18 -27.50 -19.28
N GLY A 243 1.04 -26.97 -19.12
CA GLY A 243 1.90 -26.56 -20.24
C GLY A 243 2.64 -27.71 -20.92
N ALA A 244 2.80 -28.86 -20.25
CA ALA A 244 3.34 -30.08 -20.84
C ALA A 244 2.30 -30.86 -21.67
N ASP A 245 1.01 -30.56 -21.50
CA ASP A 245 -0.12 -31.19 -22.21
C ASP A 245 -0.59 -30.42 -23.45
N LYS A 246 0.12 -29.35 -23.86
CA LYS A 246 -0.15 -28.68 -25.15
C LYS A 246 0.94 -29.05 -26.18
N PRO A 247 0.59 -29.77 -27.26
CA PRO A 247 1.51 -30.08 -28.35
C PRO A 247 1.95 -28.83 -29.12
#